data_AF-A0A9D8PLN3-F1
#
_entry.id   AF-A0A9D8PLN3-F1
#
_cell.length_a   1.000
_cell.length_b   1.000
_cell.length_c   1.000
_cell.angle_alpha   90.00
_cell.angle_beta   90.00
_cell.angle_gamma   90.00
#
_symmetry.space_group_name_H-M   'P 1'
#
loop_
_entity.id
_entity.type
_entity.pdbx_description
1 polymer ?
#
loop_
_entity_poly.entity_id
_entity_poly.type
_entity_poly.pdbx_seq_one_letter_code
_entity_poly.pdbx_strand_id
1 'polypeptide(L)'
;MSPPGAGQLLDGGPHKGPPGLNARLGPPLANFQGNPHCPNLPAVPNSKGEITVYVSSTFIDLEAHRAALKTALEKARYDVECMEKYTAFEERPLARCLADVAATDVYVLLIAHRYGYRPQENNPQRRSITQLEYEEASRHHKPRLVFTVDRKQLWLPEWIDKGADADDLAAFRAEVETSHGVNRFSTPDQLASLVQQALQALQAHRPPSMEANDPRARTYTTSELNAWVEHHQPQLSAAFLGLPSVQARQVHVPLDVCLTPAGAVAAEGPRLLNPEDLEPLLAAGGSQVLLLSGDGGAGKTSLAFAIARWWLQGEPGGVVRLPVLIETALGQGESVADRVRAWLGSQLAGAGGEHELPPELITALLAAKRLIPIVDHLSELTPAAREQLLAALPPGLVVVTSRSDDDGFKERPLSRIEPQRIAVERLQAFFLDYLRRRGQGDALSDDDLMPAQAQLKRIVGDKPITVLLAQMFIDDVIANREEG
;
A
#
# COMPACT_ATOMS: atom_id res chain seq x y z
N MET A 1 -8.99 41.92 -46.88
CA MET A 1 -10.37 41.80 -47.41
C MET A 1 -10.48 40.51 -48.22
N SER A 2 -11.70 40.04 -48.48
CA SER A 2 -12.02 38.66 -48.89
C SER A 2 -11.78 38.35 -50.39
N PRO A 3 -11.79 37.07 -50.83
CA PRO A 3 -11.43 36.61 -52.18
C PRO A 3 -12.66 36.53 -53.12
N PRO A 4 -12.58 35.97 -54.36
CA PRO A 4 -12.63 34.51 -54.65
C PRO A 4 -11.64 34.08 -55.77
N GLY A 5 -11.58 32.85 -56.32
CA GLY A 5 -12.22 31.55 -56.02
C GLY A 5 -12.56 30.71 -57.28
N ALA A 6 -12.49 29.36 -57.20
CA ALA A 6 -12.86 28.33 -58.21
C ALA A 6 -12.03 28.27 -59.53
N GLY A 7 -11.95 27.14 -60.28
CA GLY A 7 -12.31 25.75 -59.95
C GLY A 7 -12.46 24.77 -61.15
N GLN A 8 -12.25 23.47 -60.89
CA GLN A 8 -12.74 22.26 -61.64
C GLN A 8 -12.07 21.85 -62.99
N LEU A 9 -11.58 20.58 -63.14
CA LEU A 9 -12.14 19.38 -63.85
C LEU A 9 -12.34 19.55 -65.38
N LEU A 10 -12.09 18.61 -66.32
CA LEU A 10 -11.56 17.21 -66.44
C LEU A 10 -11.10 17.01 -67.93
N ASP A 11 -10.65 15.90 -68.55
CA ASP A 11 -10.46 14.44 -68.27
C ASP A 11 -9.40 13.85 -69.26
N GLY A 12 -9.16 12.52 -69.26
CA GLY A 12 -8.87 11.74 -70.49
C GLY A 12 -7.48 11.09 -70.69
N GLY A 13 -7.37 9.77 -70.47
CA GLY A 13 -6.28 8.89 -70.99
C GLY A 13 -6.78 8.00 -72.15
N PRO A 14 -6.33 6.74 -72.33
CA PRO A 14 -5.10 6.07 -71.87
C PRO A 14 -4.41 5.19 -72.97
N HIS A 15 -3.21 4.62 -72.75
CA HIS A 15 -2.70 3.35 -73.36
C HIS A 15 -1.28 3.00 -72.80
N LYS A 16 -1.14 2.07 -71.84
CA LYS A 16 -0.81 0.63 -71.98
C LYS A 16 0.59 0.25 -72.53
N GLY A 17 1.47 -0.21 -71.63
CA GLY A 17 2.69 -1.00 -71.86
C GLY A 17 2.93 -1.98 -70.68
N PRO A 18 3.72 -3.08 -70.81
CA PRO A 18 3.42 -4.32 -70.05
C PRO A 18 4.54 -4.74 -69.04
N PRO A 19 4.74 -6.02 -68.61
CA PRO A 19 4.44 -6.38 -67.21
C PRO A 19 5.57 -7.10 -66.42
N GLY A 20 5.39 -7.24 -65.10
CA GLY A 20 6.28 -8.04 -64.23
C GLY A 20 5.62 -8.45 -62.90
N LEU A 21 5.93 -9.65 -62.40
CA LEU A 21 5.40 -10.26 -61.17
C LEU A 21 5.92 -9.52 -59.90
N ASN A 22 5.36 -9.64 -58.68
CA ASN A 22 4.63 -10.76 -58.08
C ASN A 22 3.81 -10.39 -56.81
N ALA A 23 3.02 -11.36 -56.30
CA ALA A 23 2.56 -11.53 -54.90
C ALA A 23 1.55 -10.53 -54.23
N ARG A 24 0.27 -10.95 -54.25
CA ARG A 24 -0.76 -10.89 -53.17
C ARG A 24 -0.90 -9.62 -52.30
N LEU A 25 -1.97 -8.87 -52.56
CA LEU A 25 -2.57 -7.88 -51.63
C LEU A 25 -3.51 -8.54 -50.61
N GLY A 26 -3.54 -8.02 -49.38
CA GLY A 26 -4.67 -8.14 -48.45
C GLY A 26 -5.62 -6.93 -48.56
N PRO A 27 -6.81 -6.97 -47.94
CA PRO A 27 -7.75 -5.85 -47.98
C PRO A 27 -7.23 -4.61 -47.21
N PRO A 28 -7.66 -3.39 -47.58
CA PRO A 28 -7.13 -2.15 -46.99
C PRO A 28 -7.62 -1.92 -45.56
N LEU A 29 -6.75 -1.36 -44.73
CA LEU A 29 -7.10 -0.86 -43.39
C LEU A 29 -8.00 0.38 -43.52
N ALA A 30 -9.18 0.32 -42.90
CA ALA A 30 -10.07 1.47 -42.78
C ALA A 30 -9.64 2.38 -41.61
N ASN A 31 -9.88 3.69 -41.78
CA ASN A 31 -9.49 4.76 -40.87
C ASN A 31 -9.81 4.47 -39.39
N PHE A 32 -8.82 4.64 -38.51
CA PHE A 32 -9.05 4.99 -37.11
C PHE A 32 -8.42 6.36 -36.82
N GLN A 33 -9.28 7.34 -36.57
CA GLN A 33 -8.89 8.59 -35.91
C GLN A 33 -8.91 8.35 -34.39
N GLY A 34 -7.94 8.91 -33.67
CA GLY A 34 -7.65 8.49 -32.31
C GLY A 34 -8.46 9.20 -31.21
N ASN A 35 -8.41 8.61 -30.02
CA ASN A 35 -8.29 9.38 -28.78
C ASN A 35 -7.52 8.50 -27.75
N PRO A 36 -6.68 9.07 -26.86
CA PRO A 36 -5.85 8.27 -25.96
C PRO A 36 -6.56 7.99 -24.63
N HIS A 37 -6.67 6.73 -24.22
CA HIS A 37 -6.73 6.29 -22.82
C HIS A 37 -6.55 4.77 -22.73
N CYS A 38 -5.41 4.31 -22.23
CA CYS A 38 -5.25 2.97 -21.67
C CYS A 38 -4.94 3.13 -20.17
N PRO A 39 -5.72 2.54 -19.25
CA PRO A 39 -5.42 2.59 -17.82
C PRO A 39 -4.23 1.68 -17.47
N ASN A 40 -3.59 1.95 -16.33
CA ASN A 40 -2.47 1.16 -15.84
C ASN A 40 -2.85 -0.31 -15.63
N LEU A 41 -2.12 -1.22 -16.27
CA LEU A 41 -1.89 -2.57 -15.75
C LEU A 41 -0.72 -2.47 -14.75
N PRO A 42 -0.85 -2.93 -13.50
CA PRO A 42 0.30 -3.07 -12.62
C PRO A 42 1.25 -4.14 -13.18
N ALA A 43 2.56 -3.88 -13.13
CA ALA A 43 3.57 -4.83 -13.57
C ALA A 43 3.53 -6.09 -12.70
N VAL A 44 3.55 -7.27 -13.33
CA VAL A 44 3.61 -8.56 -12.64
C VAL A 44 5.01 -8.75 -12.05
N PRO A 45 5.18 -9.05 -10.75
CA PRO A 45 6.50 -9.31 -10.18
C PRO A 45 7.13 -10.57 -10.82
N ASN A 46 8.42 -10.51 -11.13
CA ASN A 46 9.13 -11.59 -11.81
C ASN A 46 9.19 -12.85 -10.91
N SER A 47 8.67 -13.97 -11.38
CA SER A 47 8.31 -15.16 -10.58
C SER A 47 9.50 -16.06 -10.20
N LYS A 48 10.66 -15.47 -9.91
CA LYS A 48 11.93 -16.18 -9.65
C LYS A 48 12.70 -15.77 -8.39
N GLY A 49 12.41 -14.61 -7.78
CA GLY A 49 13.12 -14.13 -6.59
C GLY A 49 14.57 -13.68 -6.82
N GLU A 50 14.97 -13.48 -8.07
CA GLU A 50 16.28 -12.89 -8.43
C GLU A 50 16.14 -11.35 -8.46
N ILE A 51 17.01 -10.65 -7.72
CA ILE A 51 16.95 -9.18 -7.57
C ILE A 51 17.37 -8.51 -8.89
N THR A 52 16.51 -7.61 -9.37
CA THR A 52 16.72 -6.85 -10.60
C THR A 52 17.45 -5.53 -10.34
N VAL A 53 18.53 -5.27 -11.07
CA VAL A 53 19.41 -4.11 -10.86
C VAL A 53 19.50 -3.28 -12.13
N TYR A 54 19.12 -1.99 -12.07
CA TYR A 54 19.27 -1.04 -13.16
C TYR A 54 20.59 -0.27 -13.04
N VAL A 55 21.43 -0.26 -14.08
CA VAL A 55 22.72 0.46 -14.07
C VAL A 55 22.69 1.68 -14.99
N SER A 56 22.42 2.85 -14.41
CA SER A 56 22.44 4.16 -15.08
C SER A 56 23.84 4.77 -15.07
N SER A 57 24.30 5.20 -16.25
CA SER A 57 25.54 5.96 -16.42
C SER A 57 25.62 6.61 -17.80
N THR A 58 26.61 7.48 -18.00
CA THR A 58 27.15 7.73 -19.35
C THR A 58 27.80 6.46 -19.91
N PHE A 59 27.80 6.28 -21.24
CA PHE A 59 28.23 5.01 -21.86
C PHE A 59 29.72 4.99 -22.24
N ILE A 60 30.12 5.77 -23.26
CA ILE A 60 31.43 5.68 -23.93
C ILE A 60 32.60 5.75 -22.94
N ASP A 61 32.55 6.70 -22.02
CA ASP A 61 33.58 6.98 -21.02
C ASP A 61 33.63 5.95 -19.88
N LEU A 62 32.58 5.15 -19.72
CA LEU A 62 32.46 4.12 -18.69
C LEU A 62 32.32 2.70 -19.27
N GLU A 63 32.52 2.49 -20.58
CA GLU A 63 32.29 1.19 -21.23
C GLU A 63 33.01 0.02 -20.53
N ALA A 64 34.30 0.16 -20.26
CA ALA A 64 35.08 -0.85 -19.52
C ALA A 64 34.58 -1.06 -18.08
N HIS A 65 34.09 0.01 -17.43
CA HIS A 65 33.52 -0.04 -16.08
C HIS A 65 32.17 -0.76 -16.07
N ARG A 66 31.30 -0.48 -17.06
CA ARG A 66 30.01 -1.15 -17.27
C ARG A 66 30.20 -2.63 -17.60
N ALA A 67 31.15 -2.96 -18.48
CA ALA A 67 31.45 -4.34 -18.86
C ALA A 67 31.94 -5.19 -17.67
N ALA A 68 32.87 -4.66 -16.85
CA ALA A 68 33.33 -5.32 -15.63
C ALA A 68 32.20 -5.48 -14.60
N LEU A 69 31.43 -4.41 -14.37
CA LEU A 69 30.31 -4.42 -13.43
C LEU A 69 29.23 -5.42 -13.84
N LYS A 70 28.78 -5.40 -15.11
CA LYS A 70 27.80 -6.36 -15.65
C LYS A 70 28.28 -7.80 -15.45
N THR A 71 29.51 -8.10 -15.85
CA THR A 71 30.14 -9.42 -15.67
C THR A 71 30.15 -9.86 -14.19
N ALA A 72 30.38 -8.93 -13.25
CA ALA A 72 30.42 -9.20 -11.83
C ALA A 72 29.00 -9.41 -11.22
N LEU A 73 28.00 -8.68 -11.70
CA LEU A 73 26.62 -8.81 -11.26
C LEU A 73 25.94 -10.08 -11.81
N GLU A 74 26.16 -10.40 -13.09
CA GLU A 74 25.66 -11.64 -13.71
C GLU A 74 26.25 -12.89 -13.01
N LYS A 75 27.56 -12.88 -12.70
CA LYS A 75 28.20 -13.93 -11.89
C LYS A 75 27.63 -14.05 -10.48
N ALA A 76 27.10 -12.96 -9.93
CA ALA A 76 26.47 -12.91 -8.62
C ALA A 76 24.93 -13.15 -8.65
N ARG A 77 24.37 -13.54 -9.81
CA ARG A 77 22.94 -13.85 -10.03
C ARG A 77 21.97 -12.66 -9.81
N TYR A 78 22.42 -11.44 -10.08
CA TYR A 78 21.49 -10.34 -10.31
C TYR A 78 21.03 -10.36 -11.77
N ASP A 79 19.75 -10.10 -12.03
CA ASP A 79 19.31 -9.76 -13.38
C ASP A 79 19.59 -8.28 -13.62
N VAL A 80 20.47 -7.99 -14.58
CA VAL A 80 21.00 -6.63 -14.79
C VAL A 80 20.28 -5.97 -15.96
N GLU A 81 19.43 -4.99 -15.67
CA GLU A 81 18.85 -4.13 -16.70
C GLU A 81 19.80 -2.98 -17.03
N CYS A 82 20.12 -2.90 -18.32
CA CYS A 82 21.35 -2.27 -18.81
C CYS A 82 21.17 -1.87 -20.27
N MET A 83 21.80 -0.77 -20.69
CA MET A 83 21.68 -0.24 -22.06
C MET A 83 22.12 -1.25 -23.14
N GLU A 84 22.97 -2.20 -22.77
CA GLU A 84 23.48 -3.29 -23.59
C GLU A 84 22.43 -4.40 -23.89
N LYS A 85 21.22 -4.36 -23.31
CA LYS A 85 20.10 -5.25 -23.65
C LYS A 85 19.24 -4.74 -24.83
N TYR A 86 19.35 -3.48 -25.25
CA TYR A 86 18.50 -2.93 -26.32
C TYR A 86 19.00 -3.30 -27.73
N THR A 87 18.24 -4.16 -28.42
CA THR A 87 18.47 -4.48 -29.83
C THR A 87 18.00 -3.35 -30.77
N ALA A 88 18.92 -2.73 -31.50
CA ALA A 88 18.69 -1.93 -32.72
C ALA A 88 17.46 -0.98 -32.71
N PHE A 89 17.61 0.18 -32.06
CA PHE A 89 16.75 1.36 -32.24
C PHE A 89 17.63 2.57 -32.59
N GLU A 90 17.15 3.51 -33.41
CA GLU A 90 17.95 4.67 -33.87
C GLU A 90 18.22 5.69 -32.74
N GLU A 91 17.21 5.97 -31.92
CA GLU A 91 17.37 6.64 -30.62
C GLU A 91 16.61 5.88 -29.52
N ARG A 92 17.01 6.10 -28.27
CA ARG A 92 16.46 5.40 -27.09
C ARG A 92 15.22 6.15 -26.58
N PRO A 93 13.98 5.59 -26.65
CA PRO A 93 12.79 6.31 -26.22
C PRO A 93 12.83 6.55 -24.70
N LEU A 94 12.84 7.81 -24.27
CA LEU A 94 12.94 8.20 -22.86
C LEU A 94 11.91 7.45 -21.99
N ALA A 95 10.66 7.35 -22.44
CA ALA A 95 9.59 6.65 -21.73
C ALA A 95 9.92 5.18 -21.42
N ARG A 96 10.73 4.49 -22.24
CA ARG A 96 11.17 3.11 -21.97
C ARG A 96 12.20 3.06 -20.85
N CYS A 97 13.17 3.97 -20.85
CA CYS A 97 14.17 4.07 -19.78
C CYS A 97 13.50 4.24 -18.41
N LEU A 98 12.50 5.13 -18.34
CA LEU A 98 11.76 5.41 -17.12
C LEU A 98 10.89 4.21 -16.69
N ALA A 99 10.27 3.50 -17.63
CA ALA A 99 9.53 2.27 -17.36
C ALA A 99 10.45 1.13 -16.86
N ASP A 100 11.63 0.95 -17.47
CA ASP A 100 12.61 -0.05 -17.06
C ASP A 100 13.14 0.27 -15.64
N VAL A 101 13.45 1.54 -15.32
CA VAL A 101 13.78 2.01 -13.95
C VAL A 101 12.66 1.70 -12.97
N ALA A 102 11.41 2.03 -13.32
CA ALA A 102 10.24 1.78 -12.48
C ALA A 102 10.01 0.29 -12.19
N ALA A 103 10.39 -0.60 -13.11
CA ALA A 103 10.25 -2.05 -12.96
C ALA A 103 11.32 -2.69 -12.03
N THR A 104 12.55 -2.17 -11.99
CA THR A 104 13.65 -2.80 -11.22
C THR A 104 13.59 -2.63 -9.70
N ASP A 105 14.26 -3.51 -8.96
CA ASP A 105 14.32 -3.49 -7.49
C ASP A 105 15.34 -2.48 -6.95
N VAL A 106 16.51 -2.36 -7.58
CA VAL A 106 17.63 -1.51 -7.13
C VAL A 106 18.19 -0.67 -8.28
N TYR A 107 18.39 0.62 -8.02
CA TYR A 107 19.00 1.56 -8.96
C TYR A 107 20.46 1.82 -8.61
N VAL A 108 21.36 1.65 -9.58
CA VAL A 108 22.80 1.95 -9.47
C VAL A 108 23.13 3.14 -10.38
N LEU A 109 23.73 4.18 -9.81
CA LEU A 109 24.14 5.40 -10.52
C LEU A 109 25.67 5.50 -10.56
N LEU A 110 26.24 5.63 -11.76
CA LEU A 110 27.67 5.89 -11.96
C LEU A 110 27.88 7.30 -12.53
N ILE A 111 28.60 8.16 -11.80
CA ILE A 111 28.92 9.54 -12.26
C ILE A 111 30.43 9.72 -12.48
N ALA A 112 30.83 9.87 -13.74
CA ALA A 112 32.18 10.23 -14.16
C ALA A 112 32.31 11.75 -14.39
N HIS A 113 32.90 12.15 -15.52
CA HIS A 113 33.18 13.54 -15.92
C HIS A 113 32.27 14.06 -17.04
N ARG A 114 31.13 13.40 -17.28
CA ARG A 114 30.18 13.75 -18.34
C ARG A 114 28.75 13.78 -17.83
N TYR A 115 27.97 14.73 -18.34
CA TYR A 115 26.55 14.89 -18.03
C TYR A 115 25.69 13.93 -18.87
N GLY A 116 26.10 13.70 -20.12
CA GLY A 116 25.47 12.75 -21.04
C GLY A 116 24.39 13.35 -21.95
N TYR A 117 23.76 12.47 -22.74
CA TYR A 117 22.73 12.85 -23.72
C TYR A 117 21.50 13.46 -23.04
N ARG A 118 21.00 14.58 -23.58
CA ARG A 118 19.79 15.28 -23.15
C ARG A 118 18.67 14.99 -24.17
N PRO A 119 17.65 14.18 -23.84
CA PRO A 119 16.52 13.92 -24.75
C PRO A 119 15.81 15.20 -25.16
N GLN A 120 15.34 15.28 -26.42
CA GLN A 120 14.65 16.47 -26.93
C GLN A 120 13.16 16.48 -26.57
N GLU A 121 12.51 15.32 -26.61
CA GLU A 121 11.09 15.17 -26.29
C GLU A 121 10.83 15.12 -24.77
N ASN A 122 9.71 15.72 -24.34
CA ASN A 122 9.19 15.67 -22.97
C ASN A 122 10.17 16.11 -21.86
N ASN A 123 11.19 16.90 -22.21
CA ASN A 123 12.29 17.29 -21.33
C ASN A 123 12.48 18.84 -21.30
N PRO A 124 11.51 19.61 -20.80
CA PRO A 124 11.57 21.08 -20.85
C PRO A 124 12.70 21.67 -19.97
N GLN A 125 13.15 20.95 -18.95
CA GLN A 125 14.33 21.30 -18.14
C GLN A 125 15.67 20.93 -18.82
N ARG A 126 15.64 20.28 -20.00
CA ARG A 126 16.82 19.82 -20.75
C ARG A 126 17.79 18.96 -19.94
N ARG A 127 17.30 18.17 -18.99
CA ARG A 127 18.12 17.27 -18.15
C ARG A 127 18.73 16.14 -18.98
N SER A 128 19.83 15.56 -18.52
CA SER A 128 20.37 14.35 -19.15
C SER A 128 19.50 13.13 -18.84
N ILE A 129 19.57 12.13 -19.70
CA ILE A 129 18.89 10.85 -19.52
C ILE A 129 19.24 10.20 -18.17
N THR A 130 20.50 10.27 -17.76
CA THR A 130 21.03 9.79 -16.47
C THR A 130 20.39 10.49 -15.26
N GLN A 131 20.12 11.79 -15.37
CA GLN A 131 19.44 12.54 -14.31
C GLN A 131 17.93 12.22 -14.27
N LEU A 132 17.27 12.12 -15.44
CA LEU A 132 15.85 11.76 -15.53
C LEU A 132 15.58 10.35 -14.97
N GLU A 133 16.48 9.40 -15.22
CA GLU A 133 16.45 8.05 -14.63
C GLU A 133 16.59 8.08 -13.10
N TYR A 134 17.48 8.93 -12.55
CA TYR A 134 17.66 9.08 -11.10
C TYR A 134 16.45 9.74 -10.42
N GLU A 135 15.83 10.71 -11.10
CA GLU A 135 14.60 11.38 -10.65
C GLU A 135 13.41 10.40 -10.63
N GLU A 136 13.31 9.52 -11.63
CA GLU A 136 12.28 8.46 -11.67
C GLU A 136 12.52 7.37 -10.61
N ALA A 137 13.77 6.98 -10.38
CA ALA A 137 14.13 6.11 -9.26
C ALA A 137 13.79 6.75 -7.90
N SER A 138 13.89 8.09 -7.78
CA SER A 138 13.42 8.85 -6.63
C SER A 138 11.88 8.81 -6.50
N ARG A 139 11.16 8.99 -7.62
CA ARG A 139 9.69 9.00 -7.69
C ARG A 139 9.07 7.65 -7.32
N HIS A 140 9.76 6.54 -7.59
CA HIS A 140 9.36 5.18 -7.20
C HIS A 140 10.00 4.68 -5.90
N HIS A 141 10.63 5.57 -5.12
CA HIS A 141 11.27 5.25 -3.83
C HIS A 141 12.28 4.08 -3.89
N LYS A 142 12.93 3.87 -5.04
CA LYS A 142 13.91 2.80 -5.22
C LYS A 142 15.14 3.05 -4.32
N PRO A 143 15.76 2.00 -3.75
CA PRO A 143 17.13 2.07 -3.24
C PRO A 143 18.07 2.55 -4.35
N ARG A 144 18.81 3.63 -4.09
CA ARG A 144 19.73 4.27 -5.04
C ARG A 144 21.17 4.16 -4.51
N LEU A 145 21.98 3.34 -5.17
CA LEU A 145 23.38 3.15 -4.82
C LEU A 145 24.26 4.01 -5.74
N VAL A 146 24.99 4.97 -5.17
CA VAL A 146 25.73 6.00 -5.92
C VAL A 146 27.23 5.74 -5.86
N PHE A 147 27.84 5.70 -7.05
CA PHE A 147 29.27 5.56 -7.24
C PHE A 147 29.76 6.68 -8.14
N THR A 148 30.89 7.28 -7.79
CA THR A 148 31.49 8.33 -8.63
C THR A 148 32.98 8.13 -8.81
N VAL A 149 33.54 8.58 -9.92
CA VAL A 149 34.99 8.49 -10.15
C VAL A 149 35.73 9.36 -9.11
N ASP A 150 36.85 8.87 -8.58
CA ASP A 150 37.71 9.68 -7.70
C ASP A 150 38.31 10.84 -8.50
N ARG A 151 38.28 12.06 -7.94
CA ARG A 151 38.77 13.28 -8.60
C ARG A 151 40.29 13.28 -8.87
N LYS A 152 41.02 12.31 -8.32
CA LYS A 152 42.45 12.06 -8.60
C LYS A 152 42.69 11.05 -9.72
N GLN A 153 41.66 10.33 -10.17
CA GLN A 153 41.79 9.38 -11.27
C GLN A 153 42.06 10.14 -12.57
N LEU A 154 43.01 9.65 -13.37
CA LEU A 154 43.26 10.21 -14.70
C LEU A 154 42.14 9.80 -15.66
N TRP A 155 41.62 10.78 -16.39
CA TRP A 155 40.54 10.63 -17.37
C TRP A 155 40.96 11.27 -18.70
N LEU A 156 40.45 10.77 -19.83
CA LEU A 156 40.79 11.33 -21.13
C LEU A 156 40.15 12.73 -21.28
N PRO A 157 40.88 13.79 -21.70
CA PRO A 157 40.34 15.16 -21.80
C PRO A 157 39.22 15.38 -22.82
N GLU A 158 38.97 14.40 -23.68
CA GLU A 158 37.83 14.29 -24.60
C GLU A 158 36.56 13.73 -23.91
N TRP A 159 36.70 13.04 -22.78
CA TRP A 159 35.62 12.48 -21.97
C TRP A 159 35.35 13.31 -20.71
N ILE A 160 35.68 14.60 -20.76
CA ILE A 160 35.38 15.60 -19.73
C ILE A 160 34.56 16.68 -20.42
N ASP A 161 33.27 16.75 -20.09
CA ASP A 161 32.36 17.77 -20.63
C ASP A 161 32.76 19.16 -20.10
N LYS A 162 32.37 20.24 -20.82
CA LYS A 162 32.87 21.62 -20.61
C LYS A 162 31.75 22.65 -20.78
N GLY A 163 31.85 23.78 -20.07
CA GLY A 163 30.79 24.80 -20.05
C GLY A 163 29.52 24.26 -19.40
N ALA A 164 28.35 24.61 -19.94
CA ALA A 164 27.04 24.31 -19.33
C ALA A 164 26.82 22.82 -18.98
N ASP A 165 27.35 21.87 -19.76
CA ASP A 165 27.27 20.44 -19.41
C ASP A 165 28.16 20.08 -18.19
N ALA A 166 29.29 20.77 -17.99
CA ALA A 166 30.10 20.63 -16.79
C ALA A 166 29.45 21.31 -15.56
N ASP A 167 28.79 22.45 -15.77
CA ASP A 167 28.08 23.19 -14.72
C ASP A 167 26.84 22.40 -14.23
N ASP A 168 26.02 21.86 -15.15
CA ASP A 168 24.89 20.99 -14.83
C ASP A 168 25.35 19.65 -14.22
N LEU A 169 26.47 19.08 -14.69
CA LEU A 169 27.08 17.92 -14.03
C LEU A 169 27.54 18.23 -12.61
N ALA A 170 28.12 19.41 -12.36
CA ALA A 170 28.53 19.83 -11.03
C ALA A 170 27.32 20.03 -10.11
N ALA A 171 26.22 20.59 -10.62
CA ALA A 171 24.97 20.75 -9.88
C ALA A 171 24.33 19.39 -9.54
N PHE A 172 24.14 18.51 -10.53
CA PHE A 172 23.60 17.16 -10.32
C PHE A 172 24.49 16.33 -9.39
N ARG A 173 25.81 16.38 -9.56
CA ARG A 173 26.77 15.76 -8.65
C ARG A 173 26.65 16.28 -7.22
N ALA A 174 26.46 17.59 -7.02
CA ALA A 174 26.29 18.19 -5.70
C ALA A 174 24.96 17.80 -5.05
N GLU A 175 23.87 17.73 -5.80
CA GLU A 175 22.57 17.22 -5.35
C GLU A 175 22.70 15.78 -4.83
N VAL A 176 23.34 14.91 -5.61
CA VAL A 176 23.51 13.49 -5.29
C VAL A 176 24.54 13.27 -4.17
N GLU A 177 25.71 13.95 -4.18
CA GLU A 177 26.71 13.89 -3.10
C GLU A 177 26.20 14.51 -1.77
N THR A 178 25.12 15.30 -1.80
CA THR A 178 24.41 15.81 -0.60
C THR A 178 23.32 14.86 -0.11
N SER A 179 22.65 14.15 -1.03
CA SER A 179 21.48 13.32 -0.74
C SER A 179 21.80 11.87 -0.36
N HIS A 180 23.01 11.36 -0.69
CA HIS A 180 23.37 9.95 -0.54
C HIS A 180 24.78 9.75 0.02
N GLY A 181 25.03 8.60 0.64
CA GLY A 181 26.38 8.11 0.91
C GLY A 181 27.05 7.68 -0.41
N VAL A 182 28.08 8.40 -0.85
CA VAL A 182 28.74 8.19 -2.15
C VAL A 182 30.06 7.45 -2.00
N ASN A 183 30.17 6.28 -2.65
CA ASN A 183 31.44 5.58 -2.81
C ASN A 183 32.23 6.10 -4.01
N ARG A 184 33.57 6.04 -3.95
CA ARG A 184 34.45 6.51 -5.02
C ARG A 184 35.31 5.40 -5.62
N PHE A 185 35.45 5.38 -6.94
CA PHE A 185 36.19 4.36 -7.70
C PHE A 185 37.23 4.97 -8.65
N SER A 186 38.29 4.22 -8.91
CA SER A 186 39.37 4.56 -9.84
C SER A 186 39.55 3.54 -10.97
N THR A 187 39.06 2.30 -10.80
CA THR A 187 39.20 1.22 -11.79
C THR A 187 37.90 0.41 -11.95
N PRO A 188 37.72 -0.32 -13.08
CA PRO A 188 36.58 -1.21 -13.30
C PRO A 188 36.40 -2.28 -12.21
N ASP A 189 37.48 -2.95 -11.79
CA ASP A 189 37.41 -4.01 -10.77
C ASP A 189 37.08 -3.45 -9.38
N GLN A 190 37.58 -2.24 -9.06
CA GLN A 190 37.23 -1.55 -7.82
C GLN A 190 35.75 -1.15 -7.83
N LEU A 191 35.23 -0.63 -8.95
CA LEU A 191 33.80 -0.34 -9.08
C LEU A 191 32.96 -1.61 -8.89
N ALA A 192 33.29 -2.69 -9.61
CA ALA A 192 32.58 -3.96 -9.49
C ALA A 192 32.56 -4.47 -8.04
N SER A 193 33.70 -4.40 -7.36
CA SER A 193 33.83 -4.76 -5.94
C SER A 193 32.98 -3.87 -5.03
N LEU A 194 33.00 -2.54 -5.23
CA LEU A 194 32.23 -1.58 -4.43
C LEU A 194 30.72 -1.71 -4.65
N VAL A 195 30.27 -1.97 -5.88
CA VAL A 195 28.83 -2.19 -6.16
C VAL A 195 28.38 -3.54 -5.59
N GLN A 196 29.17 -4.60 -5.71
CA GLN A 196 28.86 -5.88 -5.05
C GLN A 196 28.79 -5.74 -3.52
N GLN A 197 29.76 -5.06 -2.91
CA GLN A 197 29.76 -4.77 -1.46
C GLN A 197 28.56 -3.91 -1.05
N ALA A 198 28.18 -2.92 -1.86
CA ALA A 198 27.02 -2.07 -1.59
C ALA A 198 25.68 -2.81 -1.79
N LEU A 199 25.58 -3.75 -2.73
CA LEU A 199 24.40 -4.60 -2.90
C LEU A 199 24.29 -5.64 -1.78
N GLN A 200 25.40 -6.25 -1.36
CA GLN A 200 25.47 -7.11 -0.17
C GLN A 200 25.15 -6.33 1.10
N ALA A 201 25.67 -5.11 1.24
CA ALA A 201 25.34 -4.22 2.34
C ALA A 201 23.87 -3.76 2.28
N LEU A 202 23.30 -3.50 1.10
CA LEU A 202 21.88 -3.19 0.93
C LEU A 202 20.98 -4.39 1.24
N GLN A 203 21.43 -5.62 0.98
CA GLN A 203 20.74 -6.85 1.41
C GLN A 203 20.80 -7.00 2.94
N ALA A 204 21.95 -6.73 3.56
CA ALA A 204 22.16 -6.84 5.01
C ALA A 204 21.59 -5.67 5.84
N HIS A 205 21.48 -4.47 5.25
CA HIS A 205 20.90 -3.25 5.85
C HIS A 205 19.51 -2.95 5.29
N ARG A 206 18.90 -3.86 4.53
CA ARG A 206 17.46 -3.82 4.24
C ARG A 206 16.76 -3.89 5.61
N PRO A 207 16.00 -2.87 6.05
CA PRO A 207 15.16 -3.05 7.23
C PRO A 207 14.26 -4.26 6.95
N PRO A 208 14.24 -5.27 7.83
CA PRO A 208 14.10 -6.65 7.38
C PRO A 208 12.76 -6.91 6.68
N SER A 209 12.83 -7.04 5.35
CA SER A 209 11.80 -7.70 4.55
C SER A 209 11.89 -9.22 4.72
N MET A 210 11.77 -9.67 5.98
CA MET A 210 11.30 -10.97 6.46
C MET A 210 11.87 -12.29 5.88
N GLU A 211 12.86 -12.27 4.99
CA GLU A 211 13.31 -13.44 4.24
C GLU A 211 14.83 -13.67 4.29
N ALA A 212 15.21 -14.77 4.95
CA ALA A 212 16.44 -15.56 4.79
C ALA A 212 17.83 -14.88 4.80
N ASN A 213 18.42 -14.68 6.00
CA ASN A 213 19.66 -15.40 6.41
C ASN A 213 20.17 -15.05 7.84
N ASP A 214 19.37 -15.35 8.87
CA ASP A 214 19.94 -15.87 10.12
C ASP A 214 19.66 -17.39 10.11
N PRO A 215 20.64 -18.28 10.39
CA PRO A 215 20.40 -19.71 10.55
C PRO A 215 19.37 -20.10 11.64
N ARG A 216 18.83 -19.12 12.39
CA ARG A 216 17.67 -19.28 13.29
C ARG A 216 16.40 -18.55 12.84
N ALA A 217 16.47 -17.61 11.88
CA ALA A 217 15.30 -16.89 11.38
C ALA A 217 14.48 -17.79 10.44
N ARG A 218 13.53 -18.51 11.02
CA ARG A 218 12.54 -19.31 10.29
C ARG A 218 11.65 -18.39 9.45
N THR A 219 11.84 -18.40 8.13
CA THR A 219 10.83 -17.88 7.19
C THR A 219 9.61 -18.80 7.24
N TYR A 220 8.45 -18.25 7.57
CA TYR A 220 7.20 -19.00 7.69
C TYR A 220 6.44 -19.02 6.35
N THR A 221 6.14 -20.20 5.84
CA THR A 221 5.24 -20.35 4.69
C THR A 221 3.80 -19.98 5.06
N THR A 222 2.98 -19.60 4.07
CA THR A 222 1.54 -19.33 4.29
C THR A 222 0.81 -20.53 4.89
N SER A 223 1.26 -21.76 4.58
CA SER A 223 0.70 -22.98 5.16
C SER A 223 1.04 -23.15 6.66
N GLU A 224 2.24 -22.78 7.09
CA GLU A 224 2.61 -22.79 8.52
C GLU A 224 1.86 -21.71 9.30
N LEU A 225 1.69 -20.52 8.72
CA LEU A 225 0.93 -19.42 9.33
C LEU A 225 -0.56 -19.77 9.46
N ASN A 226 -1.15 -20.41 8.44
CA ASN A 226 -2.51 -20.96 8.51
C ASN A 226 -2.62 -22.03 9.61
N ALA A 227 -1.77 -23.06 9.59
CA ALA A 227 -1.80 -24.13 10.57
C ALA A 227 -1.58 -23.64 12.01
N TRP A 228 -0.75 -22.61 12.21
CA TRP A 228 -0.59 -21.96 13.52
C TRP A 228 -1.89 -21.26 13.96
N VAL A 229 -2.57 -20.52 13.07
CA VAL A 229 -3.87 -19.90 13.37
C VAL A 229 -4.92 -20.96 13.70
N GLU A 230 -5.05 -21.99 12.86
CA GLU A 230 -6.03 -23.08 13.03
C GLU A 230 -5.84 -23.80 14.37
N HIS A 231 -4.60 -24.06 14.79
CA HIS A 231 -4.30 -24.70 16.07
C HIS A 231 -4.70 -23.83 17.28
N HIS A 232 -4.44 -22.52 17.23
CA HIS A 232 -4.67 -21.62 18.37
C HIS A 232 -6.03 -20.88 18.32
N GLN A 233 -6.78 -20.98 17.21
CA GLN A 233 -8.05 -20.29 17.01
C GLN A 233 -9.02 -20.50 18.19
N PRO A 234 -9.31 -21.72 18.68
CA PRO A 234 -10.35 -21.90 19.69
C PRO A 234 -10.04 -21.14 20.99
N GLN A 235 -8.78 -21.18 21.42
CA GLN A 235 -8.29 -20.53 22.63
C GLN A 235 -8.22 -19.00 22.48
N LEU A 236 -7.66 -18.51 21.37
CA LEU A 236 -7.51 -17.07 21.13
C LEU A 236 -8.85 -16.38 20.78
N SER A 237 -9.77 -17.10 20.15
CA SER A 237 -11.15 -16.63 19.92
C SER A 237 -11.91 -16.51 21.24
N ALA A 238 -11.83 -17.52 22.10
CA ALA A 238 -12.45 -17.47 23.43
C ALA A 238 -11.86 -16.35 24.29
N ALA A 239 -10.54 -16.16 24.25
CA ALA A 239 -9.86 -15.05 24.93
C ALA A 239 -10.36 -13.68 24.44
N PHE A 240 -10.35 -13.42 23.13
CA PHE A 240 -10.83 -12.15 22.56
C PHE A 240 -12.31 -11.90 22.86
N LEU A 241 -13.17 -12.92 22.64
CA LEU A 241 -14.60 -12.80 22.89
C LEU A 241 -14.91 -12.62 24.38
N GLY A 242 -14.07 -13.15 25.28
CA GLY A 242 -14.18 -13.01 26.74
C GLY A 242 -13.77 -11.63 27.29
N LEU A 243 -13.14 -10.76 26.50
CA LEU A 243 -12.73 -9.43 26.95
C LEU A 243 -13.95 -8.59 27.38
N PRO A 244 -13.93 -7.88 28.52
CA PRO A 244 -15.09 -7.14 29.03
C PRO A 244 -15.69 -6.14 28.02
N SER A 245 -14.84 -5.43 27.27
CA SER A 245 -15.26 -4.50 26.22
C SER A 245 -15.96 -5.18 25.03
N VAL A 246 -15.61 -6.43 24.72
CA VAL A 246 -16.21 -7.23 23.65
C VAL A 246 -17.51 -7.87 24.13
N GLN A 247 -17.53 -8.37 25.37
CA GLN A 247 -18.73 -8.86 26.06
C GLN A 247 -19.83 -7.78 26.12
N ALA A 248 -19.48 -6.57 26.58
CA ALA A 248 -20.39 -5.42 26.64
C ALA A 248 -20.91 -4.94 25.26
N ARG A 249 -20.40 -5.49 24.15
CA ARG A 249 -20.75 -5.14 22.77
C ARG A 249 -21.03 -6.40 21.93
N GLN A 250 -21.60 -7.44 22.55
CA GLN A 250 -22.13 -8.63 21.86
C GLN A 250 -23.35 -8.27 20.99
N VAL A 251 -24.32 -7.53 21.55
CA VAL A 251 -25.54 -7.11 20.85
C VAL A 251 -25.22 -5.97 19.87
N HIS A 252 -24.78 -6.34 18.66
CA HIS A 252 -24.56 -5.42 17.55
C HIS A 252 -25.70 -5.50 16.54
N VAL A 253 -26.44 -4.40 16.40
CA VAL A 253 -27.36 -4.15 15.29
C VAL A 253 -26.58 -3.52 14.13
N PRO A 254 -26.56 -4.13 12.93
CA PRO A 254 -25.92 -3.55 11.76
C PRO A 254 -26.53 -2.19 11.40
N LEU A 255 -25.66 -1.27 10.98
CA LEU A 255 -26.03 0.06 10.52
C LEU A 255 -25.62 0.19 9.06
N ASP A 256 -26.22 1.17 8.39
CA ASP A 256 -25.66 1.66 7.15
C ASP A 256 -24.31 2.34 7.48
N VAL A 257 -23.33 2.20 6.60
CA VAL A 257 -22.03 2.84 6.68
C VAL A 257 -21.76 3.62 5.39
N CYS A 258 -20.83 4.56 5.46
CA CYS A 258 -20.13 5.08 4.30
C CYS A 258 -18.70 4.51 4.31
N LEU A 259 -18.29 3.84 3.23
CA LEU A 259 -16.96 3.26 3.03
C LEU A 259 -16.16 4.13 2.08
N THR A 260 -14.99 4.62 2.49
CA THR A 260 -14.03 5.29 1.59
C THR A 260 -12.80 4.39 1.44
N PRO A 261 -12.63 3.66 0.31
CA PRO A 261 -11.43 2.88 0.06
C PRO A 261 -10.16 3.74 0.01
N ALA A 262 -9.00 3.15 0.30
CA ALA A 262 -7.74 3.87 0.26
C ALA A 262 -7.46 4.50 -1.12
N GLY A 263 -7.30 5.83 -1.15
CA GLY A 263 -7.09 6.60 -2.38
C GLY A 263 -8.38 7.00 -3.13
N ALA A 264 -9.56 6.63 -2.65
CA ALA A 264 -10.82 7.09 -3.20
C ALA A 264 -11.07 8.58 -2.87
N VAL A 265 -11.71 9.29 -3.81
CA VAL A 265 -12.02 10.73 -3.69
C VAL A 265 -13.41 10.98 -3.07
N ALA A 266 -14.25 9.95 -3.02
CA ALA A 266 -15.61 9.99 -2.45
C ALA A 266 -15.92 8.67 -1.73
N ALA A 267 -16.86 8.72 -0.79
CA ALA A 267 -17.35 7.55 -0.06
C ALA A 267 -18.46 6.81 -0.82
N GLU A 268 -18.47 5.48 -0.71
CA GLU A 268 -19.57 4.60 -1.11
C GLU A 268 -20.57 4.47 0.04
N GLY A 269 -21.84 4.78 -0.19
CA GLY A 269 -22.90 4.60 0.79
C GLY A 269 -24.03 5.64 0.66
N PRO A 270 -24.95 5.71 1.65
CA PRO A 270 -25.03 4.84 2.82
C PRO A 270 -25.54 3.44 2.46
N ARG A 271 -24.89 2.37 2.98
CA ARG A 271 -25.33 0.98 2.78
C ARG A 271 -24.88 0.07 3.93
N LEU A 272 -25.58 -1.05 4.17
CA LEU A 272 -25.09 -2.06 5.12
C LEU A 272 -23.71 -2.59 4.69
N LEU A 273 -22.81 -2.76 5.66
CA LEU A 273 -21.51 -3.40 5.46
C LEU A 273 -21.63 -4.92 5.49
N ASN A 274 -21.01 -5.59 4.53
CA ASN A 274 -20.89 -7.05 4.45
C ASN A 274 -19.40 -7.44 4.61
N PRO A 275 -19.08 -8.72 4.92
CA PRO A 275 -17.69 -9.17 4.97
C PRO A 275 -16.93 -8.93 3.67
N GLU A 276 -17.59 -9.14 2.53
CA GLU A 276 -17.01 -9.02 1.17
C GLU A 276 -16.50 -7.60 0.86
N ASP A 277 -17.08 -6.57 1.48
CA ASP A 277 -16.65 -5.18 1.35
C ASP A 277 -15.23 -4.95 1.90
N LEU A 278 -14.70 -5.90 2.68
CA LEU A 278 -13.35 -5.90 3.22
C LEU A 278 -12.36 -6.72 2.37
N GLU A 279 -12.81 -7.47 1.35
CA GLU A 279 -11.89 -8.23 0.48
C GLU A 279 -10.80 -7.36 -0.17
N PRO A 280 -11.08 -6.18 -0.75
CA PRO A 280 -10.04 -5.36 -1.38
C PRO A 280 -8.96 -4.92 -0.37
N LEU A 281 -9.38 -4.55 0.84
CA LEU A 281 -8.50 -4.18 1.95
C LEU A 281 -7.65 -5.38 2.44
N LEU A 282 -8.24 -6.58 2.47
CA LEU A 282 -7.57 -7.80 2.90
C LEU A 282 -6.62 -8.35 1.82
N ALA A 283 -6.96 -8.20 0.54
CA ALA A 283 -6.12 -8.58 -0.60
C ALA A 283 -4.98 -7.58 -0.89
N ALA A 284 -5.15 -6.29 -0.58
CA ALA A 284 -4.15 -5.26 -0.86
C ALA A 284 -2.77 -5.54 -0.23
N GLY A 285 -1.70 -5.39 -1.00
CA GLY A 285 -0.33 -5.59 -0.51
C GLY A 285 0.12 -4.57 0.54
N GLY A 286 1.17 -4.93 1.29
CA GLY A 286 1.84 -4.03 2.23
C GLY A 286 1.03 -3.65 3.47
N SER A 287 1.42 -2.54 4.09
CA SER A 287 0.81 -2.02 5.32
C SER A 287 -0.45 -1.20 5.01
N GLN A 288 -1.57 -1.54 5.65
CA GLN A 288 -2.91 -0.98 5.43
C GLN A 288 -3.50 -0.51 6.77
N VAL A 289 -4.26 0.59 6.76
CA VAL A 289 -5.01 1.07 7.93
C VAL A 289 -6.50 1.13 7.60
N LEU A 290 -7.33 0.54 8.47
CA LEU A 290 -8.77 0.72 8.48
C LEU A 290 -9.18 1.62 9.65
N LEU A 291 -9.57 2.85 9.34
CA LEU A 291 -10.08 3.79 10.33
C LEU A 291 -11.61 3.72 10.41
N LEU A 292 -12.13 3.40 11.58
CA LEU A 292 -13.53 3.58 11.92
C LEU A 292 -13.68 4.95 12.59
N SER A 293 -14.35 5.90 11.94
CA SER A 293 -14.47 7.30 12.40
C SER A 293 -15.93 7.75 12.61
N GLY A 294 -16.15 9.04 12.87
CA GLY A 294 -17.45 9.61 13.27
C GLY A 294 -17.62 9.85 14.78
N ASP A 295 -18.81 10.28 15.18
CA ASP A 295 -19.10 10.85 16.51
C ASP A 295 -18.94 9.89 17.71
N GLY A 296 -18.95 10.47 18.92
CA GLY A 296 -19.17 9.71 20.16
C GLY A 296 -20.54 9.01 20.13
N GLY A 297 -20.58 7.72 20.49
CA GLY A 297 -21.80 6.92 20.47
C GLY A 297 -22.27 6.44 19.07
N ALA A 298 -21.54 6.76 18.00
CA ALA A 298 -21.87 6.31 16.63
C ALA A 298 -21.73 4.80 16.40
N GLY A 299 -21.15 4.03 17.34
CA GLY A 299 -21.06 2.57 17.26
C GLY A 299 -19.74 2.02 16.72
N LYS A 300 -18.72 2.85 16.47
CA LYS A 300 -17.40 2.49 15.90
C LYS A 300 -16.77 1.23 16.52
N THR A 301 -16.58 1.20 17.83
CA THR A 301 -16.04 0.04 18.57
C THR A 301 -16.91 -1.21 18.40
N SER A 302 -18.24 -1.05 18.45
CA SER A 302 -19.19 -2.14 18.24
C SER A 302 -19.11 -2.70 16.81
N LEU A 303 -18.82 -1.86 15.82
CA LEU A 303 -18.54 -2.25 14.44
C LEU A 303 -17.16 -2.92 14.29
N ALA A 304 -16.12 -2.42 14.96
CA ALA A 304 -14.81 -3.08 15.03
C ALA A 304 -14.95 -4.52 15.52
N PHE A 305 -15.75 -4.74 16.57
CA PHE A 305 -15.98 -6.06 17.12
C PHE A 305 -16.97 -6.91 16.29
N ALA A 306 -17.84 -6.29 15.49
CA ALA A 306 -18.63 -7.00 14.48
C ALA A 306 -17.75 -7.56 13.36
N ILE A 307 -16.87 -6.72 12.80
CA ILE A 307 -15.86 -7.11 11.79
C ILE A 307 -14.92 -8.18 12.36
N ALA A 308 -14.47 -8.03 13.61
CA ALA A 308 -13.65 -9.02 14.30
C ALA A 308 -14.33 -10.39 14.43
N ARG A 309 -15.66 -10.42 14.62
CA ARG A 309 -16.44 -11.68 14.69
C ARG A 309 -16.53 -12.37 13.33
N TRP A 310 -16.63 -11.63 12.22
CA TRP A 310 -16.52 -12.19 10.86
C TRP A 310 -15.15 -12.84 10.64
N TRP A 311 -14.07 -12.15 11.02
CA TRP A 311 -12.70 -12.66 10.90
C TRP A 311 -12.44 -13.95 11.71
N LEU A 312 -13.03 -14.07 12.90
CA LEU A 312 -13.00 -15.30 13.70
C LEU A 312 -13.76 -16.47 13.06
N GLN A 313 -14.77 -16.17 12.23
CA GLN A 313 -15.55 -17.14 11.45
C GLN A 313 -14.90 -17.49 10.10
N GLY A 314 -13.84 -16.78 9.70
CA GLY A 314 -13.15 -16.93 8.41
C GLY A 314 -13.60 -15.96 7.33
N GLU A 315 -14.58 -15.11 7.60
CA GLU A 315 -15.21 -14.24 6.61
C GLU A 315 -14.47 -12.89 6.46
N PRO A 316 -14.25 -12.38 5.24
CA PRO A 316 -14.52 -12.99 3.94
C PRO A 316 -13.43 -14.00 3.51
N GLY A 317 -13.78 -14.87 2.55
CA GLY A 317 -12.82 -15.73 1.83
C GLY A 317 -12.37 -17.00 2.56
N GLY A 318 -13.05 -17.41 3.63
CA GLY A 318 -12.78 -18.65 4.37
C GLY A 318 -11.45 -18.71 5.14
N VAL A 319 -10.77 -17.58 5.32
CA VAL A 319 -9.48 -17.48 6.03
C VAL A 319 -9.71 -16.91 7.43
N VAL A 320 -9.47 -17.71 8.46
CA VAL A 320 -9.52 -17.26 9.86
C VAL A 320 -8.44 -16.19 10.10
N ARG A 321 -8.83 -15.09 10.73
CA ARG A 321 -7.93 -13.98 11.09
C ARG A 321 -8.22 -13.60 12.55
N LEU A 322 -7.19 -13.55 13.39
CA LEU A 322 -7.32 -13.43 14.83
C LEU A 322 -7.19 -11.94 15.25
N PRO A 323 -8.26 -11.33 15.80
CA PRO A 323 -8.24 -9.95 16.27
C PRO A 323 -7.50 -9.85 17.62
N VAL A 324 -6.75 -8.78 17.81
CA VAL A 324 -6.05 -8.48 19.08
C VAL A 324 -6.40 -7.06 19.52
N LEU A 325 -7.10 -6.93 20.66
CA LEU A 325 -7.57 -5.63 21.16
C LEU A 325 -6.47 -4.88 21.92
N ILE A 326 -6.32 -3.59 21.61
CA ILE A 326 -5.38 -2.67 22.25
C ILE A 326 -6.16 -1.41 22.68
N GLU A 327 -6.49 -1.32 23.96
CA GLU A 327 -7.23 -0.20 24.58
C GLU A 327 -6.32 0.75 25.39
N THR A 328 -5.05 0.39 25.59
CA THR A 328 -4.09 1.17 26.37
C THR A 328 -3.01 1.79 25.49
N ALA A 329 -2.50 2.97 25.88
CA ALA A 329 -1.26 3.50 25.31
C ALA A 329 -0.10 2.49 25.39
N LEU A 330 0.80 2.54 24.40
CA LEU A 330 2.05 1.78 24.41
C LEU A 330 3.00 2.32 25.49
N GLY A 331 3.78 1.44 26.10
CA GLY A 331 4.89 1.81 26.98
C GLY A 331 6.04 2.46 26.20
N GLN A 332 6.95 3.14 26.87
CA GLN A 332 8.04 3.88 26.22
C GLN A 332 8.93 2.95 25.35
N GLY A 333 8.90 3.15 24.03
CA GLY A 333 9.65 2.33 23.07
C GLY A 333 9.03 0.97 22.74
N GLU A 334 7.87 0.63 23.30
CA GLU A 334 7.10 -0.57 22.93
C GLU A 334 6.45 -0.39 21.54
N SER A 335 6.43 -1.45 20.73
CA SER A 335 5.66 -1.48 19.47
C SER A 335 4.32 -2.19 19.59
N VAL A 336 3.43 -1.97 18.61
CA VAL A 336 2.19 -2.74 18.51
C VAL A 336 2.45 -4.24 18.39
N ALA A 337 3.54 -4.65 17.74
CA ALA A 337 3.92 -6.06 17.62
C ALA A 337 4.34 -6.66 18.97
N ASP A 338 5.03 -5.90 19.82
CA ASP A 338 5.38 -6.33 21.19
C ASP A 338 4.13 -6.50 22.06
N ARG A 339 3.19 -5.54 21.99
CA ARG A 339 1.92 -5.62 22.71
C ARG A 339 1.09 -6.85 22.27
N VAL A 340 1.06 -7.15 20.97
CA VAL A 340 0.45 -8.36 20.41
C VAL A 340 1.16 -9.63 20.91
N ARG A 341 2.50 -9.65 20.88
CA ARG A 341 3.33 -10.77 21.35
C ARG A 341 3.09 -11.07 22.84
N ALA A 342 3.02 -10.03 23.67
CA ALA A 342 2.74 -10.12 25.10
C ALA A 342 1.31 -10.62 25.37
N TRP A 343 0.30 -10.11 24.64
CA TRP A 343 -1.08 -10.62 24.76
C TRP A 343 -1.15 -12.10 24.41
N LEU A 344 -0.65 -12.50 23.23
CA LEU A 344 -0.64 -13.90 22.80
C LEU A 344 0.10 -14.81 23.79
N GLY A 345 1.26 -14.39 24.29
CA GLY A 345 2.00 -15.11 25.32
C GLY A 345 1.16 -15.34 26.59
N SER A 346 0.48 -14.30 27.08
CA SER A 346 -0.41 -14.41 28.26
C SER A 346 -1.61 -15.35 28.04
N GLN A 347 -2.16 -15.42 26.83
CA GLN A 347 -3.32 -16.27 26.53
C GLN A 347 -2.92 -17.72 26.25
N LEU A 348 -1.69 -17.96 25.77
CA LEU A 348 -1.18 -19.30 25.42
C LEU A 348 -0.35 -19.96 26.52
N ALA A 349 -0.05 -19.27 27.63
CA ALA A 349 0.67 -19.78 28.79
C ALA A 349 -0.15 -20.82 29.60
N GLY A 350 -0.37 -22.01 29.04
CA GLY A 350 -1.14 -23.10 29.65
C GLY A 350 -0.35 -24.39 29.83
N ALA A 351 -0.21 -24.84 31.08
CA ALA A 351 -0.03 -26.24 31.50
C ALA A 351 0.93 -27.16 30.69
N GLY A 352 2.08 -26.68 30.21
CA GLY A 352 3.03 -27.56 29.49
C GLY A 352 4.43 -27.04 29.23
N GLY A 353 4.60 -25.73 28.97
CA GLY A 353 5.92 -25.16 28.78
C GLY A 353 5.93 -23.66 28.51
N GLU A 354 6.98 -23.00 28.99
CA GLU A 354 7.34 -21.66 28.55
C GLU A 354 7.90 -21.77 27.13
N HIS A 355 7.14 -21.30 26.14
CA HIS A 355 7.64 -20.96 24.82
C HIS A 355 7.29 -19.51 24.53
N GLU A 356 8.25 -18.63 24.78
CA GLU A 356 8.15 -17.23 24.38
C GLU A 356 7.98 -17.17 22.85
N LEU A 357 6.92 -16.53 22.38
CA LEU A 357 6.60 -16.51 20.95
C LEU A 357 7.69 -15.75 20.18
N PRO A 358 8.30 -16.37 19.13
CA PRO A 358 9.36 -15.72 18.35
C PRO A 358 8.85 -14.41 17.71
N PRO A 359 9.55 -13.28 17.83
CA PRO A 359 9.15 -12.01 17.22
C PRO A 359 8.87 -12.13 15.72
N GLU A 360 9.64 -12.96 15.02
CA GLU A 360 9.55 -13.20 13.57
C GLU A 360 8.21 -13.86 13.20
N LEU A 361 7.69 -14.75 14.05
CA LEU A 361 6.37 -15.35 13.88
C LEU A 361 5.27 -14.30 14.00
N ILE A 362 5.38 -13.40 14.99
CA ILE A 362 4.41 -12.33 15.19
C ILE A 362 4.43 -11.36 14.00
N THR A 363 5.63 -10.95 13.54
CA THR A 363 5.78 -10.12 12.34
C THR A 363 5.19 -10.80 11.10
N ALA A 364 5.42 -12.11 10.91
CA ALA A 364 4.89 -12.86 9.78
C ALA A 364 3.36 -13.02 9.82
N LEU A 365 2.79 -13.31 10.98
CA LEU A 365 1.34 -13.39 11.18
C LEU A 365 0.65 -12.03 10.97
N LEU A 366 1.26 -10.94 11.41
CA LEU A 366 0.77 -9.57 11.18
C LEU A 366 0.84 -9.20 9.69
N ALA A 367 2.00 -9.38 9.05
CA ALA A 367 2.20 -9.11 7.62
C ALA A 367 1.24 -9.93 6.73
N ALA A 368 0.99 -11.20 7.07
CA ALA A 368 0.04 -12.06 6.38
C ALA A 368 -1.44 -11.81 6.77
N LYS A 369 -1.73 -10.76 7.56
CA LYS A 369 -3.08 -10.39 8.06
C LYS A 369 -3.80 -11.55 8.76
N ARG A 370 -3.03 -12.42 9.42
CA ARG A 370 -3.49 -13.55 10.24
C ARG A 370 -3.68 -13.14 11.70
N LEU A 371 -2.90 -12.19 12.17
CA LEU A 371 -3.21 -11.35 13.33
C LEU A 371 -3.65 -9.98 12.81
N ILE A 372 -4.69 -9.39 13.40
CA ILE A 372 -5.13 -8.02 13.10
C ILE A 372 -5.30 -7.24 14.41
N PRO A 373 -4.41 -6.27 14.70
CA PRO A 373 -4.57 -5.39 15.85
C PRO A 373 -5.78 -4.48 15.67
N ILE A 374 -6.57 -4.34 16.72
CA ILE A 374 -7.67 -3.38 16.84
C ILE A 374 -7.26 -2.39 17.92
N VAL A 375 -6.84 -1.21 17.51
CA VAL A 375 -6.53 -0.09 18.40
C VAL A 375 -7.81 0.71 18.62
N ASP A 376 -8.36 0.64 19.82
CA ASP A 376 -9.60 1.32 20.17
C ASP A 376 -9.30 2.69 20.81
N HIS A 377 -10.25 3.62 20.73
CA HIS A 377 -10.19 4.92 21.41
C HIS A 377 -8.96 5.82 21.07
N LEU A 378 -8.46 5.83 19.81
CA LEU A 378 -7.29 6.65 19.40
C LEU A 378 -7.45 8.16 19.65
N SER A 379 -8.68 8.66 19.69
CA SER A 379 -8.99 10.06 20.05
C SER A 379 -8.80 10.41 21.53
N GLU A 380 -8.51 9.42 22.38
CA GLU A 380 -8.43 9.57 23.84
C GLU A 380 -6.99 9.36 24.35
N LEU A 381 -6.05 9.01 23.45
CA LEU A 381 -4.61 9.06 23.72
C LEU A 381 -4.10 10.51 23.71
N THR A 382 -3.03 10.77 24.48
CA THR A 382 -2.31 12.04 24.40
C THR A 382 -1.60 12.19 23.05
N PRO A 383 -1.31 13.42 22.58
CA PRO A 383 -0.65 13.62 21.28
C PRO A 383 0.66 12.84 21.13
N ALA A 384 1.49 12.78 22.17
CA ALA A 384 2.74 12.02 22.16
C ALA A 384 2.52 10.49 22.14
N ALA A 385 1.53 9.96 22.88
CA ALA A 385 1.20 8.53 22.84
C ALA A 385 0.61 8.11 21.48
N ARG A 386 -0.17 9.00 20.85
CA ARG A 386 -0.64 8.86 19.47
C ARG A 386 0.52 8.87 18.47
N GLU A 387 1.43 9.84 18.56
CA GLU A 387 2.60 9.94 17.66
C GLU A 387 3.48 8.69 17.76
N GLN A 388 3.79 8.23 18.98
CA GLN A 388 4.53 6.98 19.20
C GLN A 388 3.79 5.77 18.56
N LEU A 389 2.48 5.67 18.78
CA LEU A 389 1.67 4.57 18.23
C LEU A 389 1.67 4.56 16.69
N LEU A 390 1.55 5.72 16.05
CA LEU A 390 1.59 5.88 14.60
C LEU A 390 2.95 5.45 14.02
N ALA A 391 4.05 5.84 14.67
CA ALA A 391 5.41 5.43 14.31
C ALA A 391 5.64 3.92 14.53
N ALA A 392 4.94 3.31 15.48
CA ALA A 392 5.13 1.91 15.90
C ALA A 392 4.09 0.91 15.36
N LEU A 393 3.34 1.28 14.31
CA LEU A 393 2.36 0.41 13.64
C LEU A 393 3.07 -0.77 12.92
N PRO A 394 2.55 -2.01 13.02
CA PRO A 394 3.17 -3.20 12.43
C PRO A 394 2.93 -3.29 10.91
N PRO A 395 3.59 -4.22 10.19
CA PRO A 395 3.18 -4.59 8.83
C PRO A 395 1.80 -5.25 8.80
N GLY A 396 1.18 -5.28 7.62
CA GLY A 396 -0.15 -5.86 7.41
C GLY A 396 -1.29 -4.89 7.71
N LEU A 397 -2.42 -5.38 8.24
CA LEU A 397 -3.61 -4.58 8.51
C LEU A 397 -3.75 -4.23 10.00
N VAL A 398 -4.06 -2.96 10.29
CA VAL A 398 -4.51 -2.49 11.61
C VAL A 398 -5.89 -1.85 11.49
N VAL A 399 -6.78 -2.16 12.43
CA VAL A 399 -8.03 -1.42 12.66
C VAL A 399 -7.79 -0.36 13.72
N VAL A 400 -8.35 0.82 13.51
CA VAL A 400 -8.28 1.96 14.43
C VAL A 400 -9.68 2.50 14.64
N THR A 401 -10.08 2.82 15.87
CA THR A 401 -11.29 3.62 16.12
C THR A 401 -10.92 5.03 16.59
N SER A 402 -11.60 6.06 16.05
CA SER A 402 -11.36 7.46 16.45
C SER A 402 -12.61 8.34 16.34
N ARG A 403 -12.57 9.51 16.98
CA ARG A 403 -13.56 10.59 16.85
C ARG A 403 -13.20 11.60 15.74
N SER A 404 -12.10 11.39 15.02
CA SER A 404 -11.57 12.34 14.04
C SER A 404 -10.96 11.65 12.82
N ASP A 405 -11.04 12.31 11.66
CA ASP A 405 -10.66 11.73 10.36
C ASP A 405 -9.22 12.04 9.92
N ASP A 406 -8.60 13.08 10.49
CA ASP A 406 -7.20 13.49 10.26
C ASP A 406 -6.33 13.18 11.49
N ASP A 407 -6.17 11.89 11.75
CA ASP A 407 -5.37 11.36 12.87
C ASP A 407 -3.89 11.15 12.50
N GLY A 408 -3.41 11.69 11.37
CA GLY A 408 -1.99 11.72 11.02
C GLY A 408 -1.47 10.54 10.18
N PHE A 409 -2.33 9.66 9.66
CA PHE A 409 -1.99 8.48 8.84
C PHE A 409 -1.45 8.82 7.41
N LYS A 410 -0.48 9.73 7.29
CA LYS A 410 -0.03 10.29 6.00
C LYS A 410 0.87 9.37 5.18
N GLU A 411 1.41 8.32 5.78
CA GLU A 411 2.42 7.42 5.17
C GLU A 411 1.88 6.02 4.84
N ARG A 412 0.57 5.76 5.03
CA ARG A 412 -0.05 4.45 4.76
C ARG A 412 -1.38 4.59 4.01
N PRO A 413 -1.69 3.67 3.08
CA PRO A 413 -3.04 3.52 2.53
C PRO A 413 -4.09 3.42 3.65
N LEU A 414 -5.00 4.39 3.66
CA LEU A 414 -6.02 4.58 4.68
C LEU A 414 -7.41 4.35 4.08
N SER A 415 -8.05 3.24 4.42
CA SER A 415 -9.48 3.04 4.18
C SER A 415 -10.28 3.53 5.38
N ARG A 416 -11.45 4.13 5.16
CA ARG A 416 -12.33 4.65 6.22
C ARG A 416 -13.70 3.99 6.17
N ILE A 417 -14.30 3.70 7.33
CA ILE A 417 -15.71 3.32 7.45
C ILE A 417 -16.37 4.19 8.51
N GLU A 418 -17.42 4.90 8.11
CA GLU A 418 -18.17 5.86 8.92
C GLU A 418 -19.57 5.30 9.22
N PRO A 419 -19.86 4.82 10.44
CA PRO A 419 -21.18 4.32 10.81
C PRO A 419 -22.21 5.45 10.81
N GLN A 420 -23.31 5.26 10.08
CA GLN A 420 -24.33 6.29 9.91
C GLN A 420 -25.29 6.34 11.10
N ARG A 421 -25.83 7.53 11.35
CA ARG A 421 -26.81 7.78 12.41
C ARG A 421 -28.17 7.16 12.06
N ILE A 422 -28.90 6.72 13.08
CA ILE A 422 -30.23 6.12 12.91
C ILE A 422 -31.22 7.24 12.58
N ALA A 423 -31.82 7.19 11.39
CA ALA A 423 -32.95 8.05 11.03
C ALA A 423 -34.15 7.74 11.95
N VAL A 424 -34.90 8.77 12.33
CA VAL A 424 -35.98 8.67 13.34
C VAL A 424 -37.07 7.70 12.89
N GLU A 425 -37.27 7.59 11.58
CA GLU A 425 -38.22 6.73 10.88
C GLU A 425 -37.81 5.25 10.93
N ARG A 426 -36.53 4.95 11.16
CA ARG A 426 -35.98 3.58 11.29
C ARG A 426 -35.89 3.10 12.75
N LEU A 427 -36.27 3.91 13.73
CA LEU A 427 -36.12 3.58 15.16
C LEU A 427 -36.89 2.32 15.58
N GLN A 428 -38.16 2.15 15.18
CA GLN A 428 -38.94 0.94 15.50
C GLN A 428 -38.25 -0.33 15.00
N ALA A 429 -37.74 -0.31 13.75
CA ALA A 429 -36.99 -1.43 13.18
C ALA A 429 -35.65 -1.68 13.89
N PHE A 430 -34.95 -0.62 14.31
CA PHE A 430 -33.74 -0.74 15.12
C PHE A 430 -34.02 -1.36 16.51
N PHE A 431 -35.08 -0.91 17.20
CA PHE A 431 -35.48 -1.46 18.49
C PHE A 431 -35.85 -2.95 18.38
N LEU A 432 -36.64 -3.33 17.36
CA LEU A 432 -37.01 -4.73 17.09
C LEU A 432 -35.78 -5.63 16.85
N ASP A 433 -34.79 -5.18 16.08
CA ASP A 433 -33.57 -5.97 15.84
C ASP A 433 -32.63 -5.99 17.07
N TYR A 434 -32.58 -4.91 17.85
CA TYR A 434 -31.86 -4.86 19.13
C TYR A 434 -32.43 -5.84 20.16
N LEU A 435 -33.75 -5.78 20.40
CA LEU A 435 -34.48 -6.67 21.29
C LEU A 435 -34.32 -8.13 20.88
N ARG A 436 -34.51 -8.43 19.59
CA ARG A 436 -34.33 -9.78 19.03
C ARG A 436 -32.91 -10.31 19.27
N ARG A 437 -31.87 -9.51 19.02
CA ARG A 437 -30.46 -9.90 19.26
C ARG A 437 -30.10 -10.03 20.74
N ARG A 438 -30.80 -9.33 21.63
CA ARG A 438 -30.68 -9.47 23.09
C ARG A 438 -31.46 -10.67 23.65
N GLY A 439 -32.25 -11.37 22.82
CA GLY A 439 -33.12 -12.46 23.27
C GLY A 439 -34.41 -12.00 23.95
N GLN A 440 -34.73 -10.71 23.86
CA GLN A 440 -35.90 -10.07 24.47
C GLN A 440 -36.92 -9.61 23.40
N GLY A 441 -37.04 -10.37 22.30
CA GLY A 441 -37.89 -10.01 21.15
C GLY A 441 -39.36 -9.74 21.50
N ASP A 442 -39.87 -10.39 22.55
CA ASP A 442 -41.26 -10.28 23.01
C ASP A 442 -41.43 -9.34 24.24
N ALA A 443 -40.37 -8.65 24.69
CA ALA A 443 -40.41 -7.82 25.89
C ALA A 443 -41.14 -6.46 25.69
N LEU A 444 -41.19 -5.99 24.44
CA LEU A 444 -41.94 -4.80 24.02
C LEU A 444 -42.72 -5.16 22.74
N SER A 445 -44.03 -4.91 22.75
CA SER A 445 -44.92 -5.04 21.59
C SER A 445 -44.86 -3.81 20.71
N ASP A 446 -45.43 -3.85 19.49
CA ASP A 446 -45.54 -2.67 18.63
C ASP A 446 -46.35 -1.53 19.30
N ASP A 447 -47.32 -1.86 20.16
CA ASP A 447 -48.09 -0.91 20.97
C ASP A 447 -47.25 -0.23 22.08
N ASP A 448 -46.10 -0.83 22.47
CA ASP A 448 -45.12 -0.22 23.38
C ASP A 448 -44.04 0.56 22.61
N LEU A 449 -43.58 0.03 21.47
CA LEU A 449 -42.54 0.61 20.63
C LEU A 449 -42.97 1.91 19.94
N MET A 450 -44.24 2.03 19.54
CA MET A 450 -44.78 3.23 18.90
C MET A 450 -44.80 4.45 19.85
N PRO A 451 -45.29 4.37 21.10
CA PRO A 451 -45.09 5.40 22.11
C PRO A 451 -43.62 5.74 22.37
N ALA A 452 -42.75 4.74 22.48
CA ALA A 452 -41.31 4.92 22.72
C ALA A 452 -40.66 5.75 21.58
N GLN A 453 -40.89 5.38 20.32
CA GLN A 453 -40.43 6.14 19.15
C GLN A 453 -41.00 7.58 19.15
N ALA A 454 -42.28 7.75 19.46
CA ALA A 454 -42.92 9.06 19.53
C ALA A 454 -42.40 9.94 20.68
N GLN A 455 -41.96 9.35 21.79
CA GLN A 455 -41.30 10.06 22.90
C GLN A 455 -39.89 10.50 22.48
N LEU A 456 -39.08 9.58 21.92
CA LEU A 456 -37.72 9.92 21.47
C LEU A 456 -37.74 10.98 20.35
N LYS A 457 -38.69 10.89 19.41
CA LYS A 457 -38.90 11.91 18.36
C LYS A 457 -39.25 13.30 18.93
N ARG A 458 -39.99 13.39 20.05
CA ARG A 458 -40.23 14.68 20.72
C ARG A 458 -38.97 15.28 21.36
N ILE A 459 -38.03 14.44 21.80
CA ILE A 459 -36.78 14.88 22.44
C ILE A 459 -35.77 15.37 21.38
N VAL A 460 -35.64 14.66 20.25
CA VAL A 460 -34.59 14.92 19.25
C VAL A 460 -35.07 15.67 17.99
N GLY A 461 -36.38 15.75 17.78
CA GLY A 461 -36.99 16.21 16.52
C GLY A 461 -36.79 15.19 15.40
N ASP A 462 -36.75 15.64 14.16
CA ASP A 462 -36.45 14.82 12.98
C ASP A 462 -34.93 14.59 12.75
N LYS A 463 -34.10 14.79 13.78
CA LYS A 463 -32.63 14.67 13.66
C LYS A 463 -32.18 13.21 13.80
N PRO A 464 -31.36 12.67 12.88
CA PRO A 464 -30.76 11.35 13.04
C PRO A 464 -29.90 11.25 14.31
N ILE A 465 -30.07 10.15 15.05
CA ILE A 465 -29.48 9.94 16.38
C ILE A 465 -28.34 8.93 16.39
N THR A 466 -27.53 8.97 17.44
CA THR A 466 -26.48 7.98 17.70
C THR A 466 -27.07 6.68 18.24
N VAL A 467 -26.40 5.57 17.95
CA VAL A 467 -26.79 4.22 18.36
C VAL A 467 -26.85 4.12 19.88
N LEU A 468 -25.86 4.71 20.57
CA LEU A 468 -25.81 4.73 22.02
C LEU A 468 -27.06 5.41 22.63
N LEU A 469 -27.55 6.50 22.04
CA LEU A 469 -28.77 7.16 22.51
C LEU A 469 -30.01 6.28 22.26
N ALA A 470 -30.08 5.60 21.12
CA ALA A 470 -31.18 4.67 20.82
C ALA A 470 -31.21 3.48 21.79
N GLN A 471 -30.04 2.89 22.10
CA GLN A 471 -29.90 1.77 23.03
C GLN A 471 -30.23 2.20 24.47
N MET A 472 -29.60 3.26 24.98
CA MET A 472 -29.90 3.79 26.32
C MET A 472 -31.38 4.12 26.50
N PHE A 473 -32.05 4.67 25.48
CA PHE A 473 -33.46 5.01 25.56
C PHE A 473 -34.37 3.77 25.59
N ILE A 474 -34.12 2.75 24.76
CA ILE A 474 -34.96 1.54 24.77
C ILE A 474 -34.70 0.67 26.01
N ASP A 475 -33.46 0.67 26.53
CA ASP A 475 -33.12 0.00 27.79
C ASP A 475 -33.81 0.67 29.01
N ASP A 476 -33.91 2.01 29.01
CA ASP A 476 -34.69 2.78 30.00
C ASP A 476 -36.20 2.47 29.90
N VAL A 477 -36.77 2.38 28.69
CA VAL A 477 -38.18 1.98 28.50
C VAL A 477 -38.48 0.57 29.02
N ILE A 478 -37.53 -0.37 28.91
CA ILE A 478 -37.67 -1.72 29.49
C ILE A 478 -37.62 -1.64 31.02
N ALA A 479 -36.64 -0.94 31.60
CA ALA A 479 -36.48 -0.84 33.05
C ALA A 479 -37.72 -0.21 33.73
N ASN A 480 -38.23 0.89 33.19
CA ASN A 480 -39.45 1.54 33.70
C ASN A 480 -40.72 0.68 33.52
N ARG A 481 -40.69 -0.39 32.72
CA ARG A 481 -41.77 -1.39 32.61
C ARG A 481 -41.63 -2.53 33.63
N GLU A 482 -40.40 -2.88 34.01
CA GLU A 482 -40.15 -3.93 35.01
C GLU A 482 -40.38 -3.46 36.46
N GLU A 483 -40.41 -2.13 36.69
CA GLU A 483 -40.67 -1.50 37.99
C GLU A 483 -42.15 -1.10 38.26
N GLY A 484 -43.08 -1.27 37.30
CA GLY A 484 -44.46 -0.71 37.34
C GLY A 484 -45.60 -1.69 37.12
#